data_AF-B7QKT4-F1
#
_entry.id   AF-B7QKT4-F1
#
_cell.length_a   1.000
_cell.length_b   1.000
_cell.length_c   1.000
_cell.angle_alpha   90.00
_cell.angle_beta   90.00
_cell.angle_gamma   90.00
#
_symmetry.space_group_name_H-M   'P 1'
#
loop_
_entity.id
_entity.type
_entity.pdbx_description
1 polymer ?
#
loop_
_entity_poly.entity_id
_entity_poly.type
_entity_poly.pdbx_seq_one_letter_code
_entity_poly.pdbx_strand_id
1 'polypeptide(L)'
;MQSRTLSVVSLLSKSGKERLRLNRNQKLTLFCLCLVNFTSYLSYSVIAPFYPQEAARKGMREAVSGFVFSVYALTMMIFSPIFGKLVPILGTRFIFFNGIFFAGASNILFGLLDMAESTLTFTLLSFLVRIFEALGASAFSTASYAIVLNLYPQHISTV
;
A
#
# COMPACT_ATOMS: atom_id res chain seq x y z
N MET A 1 -12.22 -19.60 -48.06
CA MET A 1 -12.36 -18.67 -46.91
C MET A 1 -12.37 -19.34 -45.53
N GLN A 2 -12.45 -20.67 -45.40
CA GLN A 2 -12.50 -21.39 -44.11
C GLN A 2 -11.14 -21.59 -43.38
N SER A 3 -10.02 -21.45 -44.10
CA SER A 3 -8.68 -21.77 -43.57
C SER A 3 -8.10 -20.70 -42.63
N ARG A 4 -8.45 -19.42 -42.80
CA ARG A 4 -7.95 -18.33 -41.94
C ARG A 4 -8.63 -18.28 -40.56
N THR A 5 -9.90 -18.67 -40.50
CA THR A 5 -10.70 -18.66 -39.27
C THR A 5 -10.18 -19.70 -38.25
N LEU A 6 -9.68 -20.85 -38.72
CA LEU A 6 -9.08 -21.88 -37.87
C LEU A 6 -7.73 -21.45 -37.26
N SER A 7 -6.95 -20.62 -37.98
CA SER A 7 -5.70 -20.05 -37.44
C SER A 7 -5.96 -19.06 -36.31
N VAL A 8 -7.00 -18.22 -36.42
CA VAL A 8 -7.36 -17.26 -35.35
C VAL A 8 -7.92 -17.99 -34.13
N VAL A 9 -8.80 -18.99 -34.32
CA VAL A 9 -9.36 -19.78 -33.21
C VAL A 9 -8.28 -20.63 -32.53
N SER A 10 -7.31 -21.17 -33.27
CA SER A 10 -6.18 -21.91 -32.67
C SER A 10 -5.21 -20.99 -31.92
N LEU A 11 -4.99 -19.75 -32.37
CA LEU A 11 -4.21 -18.73 -31.64
C LEU A 11 -4.91 -18.30 -30.34
N LEU A 12 -6.23 -18.09 -30.39
CA LEU A 12 -7.04 -17.77 -29.20
C LEU A 12 -7.12 -18.95 -28.22
N SER A 13 -7.20 -20.19 -28.72
CA SER A 13 -7.18 -21.41 -27.90
C SER A 13 -5.81 -21.70 -27.28
N LYS A 14 -4.71 -21.36 -27.97
CA LYS A 14 -3.35 -21.37 -27.39
C LYS A 14 -3.19 -20.30 -26.30
N SER A 15 -3.84 -19.16 -26.45
CA SER A 15 -3.80 -18.06 -25.48
C SER A 15 -4.53 -18.39 -24.16
N GLY A 16 -5.52 -19.28 -24.17
CA GLY A 16 -6.30 -19.63 -22.97
C GLY A 16 -5.67 -20.66 -22.04
N LYS A 17 -4.49 -21.21 -22.39
CA LYS A 17 -3.88 -22.35 -21.68
C LYS A 17 -2.37 -22.28 -21.52
N GLU A 18 -1.78 -21.09 -21.47
CA GLU A 18 -0.47 -20.97 -20.85
C GLU A 18 -0.63 -21.23 -19.36
N ARG A 19 -0.37 -22.48 -18.93
CA ARG A 19 -0.17 -22.79 -17.53
C ARG A 19 0.98 -21.89 -17.06
N LEU A 20 0.66 -20.88 -16.27
CA LEU A 20 1.59 -20.02 -15.54
C LEU A 20 2.60 -20.89 -14.79
N ARG A 21 3.69 -21.29 -15.44
CA ARG A 21 4.84 -21.91 -14.81
C ARG A 21 5.62 -20.81 -14.13
N LEU A 22 5.05 -20.29 -13.03
CA LEU A 22 5.70 -19.28 -12.21
C LEU A 22 6.98 -19.86 -11.65
N ASN A 23 8.08 -19.14 -11.86
CA ASN A 23 9.34 -19.50 -11.26
C ASN A 23 9.22 -19.42 -9.73
N ARG A 24 9.97 -20.25 -8.99
CA ARG A 24 9.89 -20.31 -7.50
C ARG A 24 10.10 -18.92 -6.89
N ASN A 25 11.00 -18.13 -7.47
CA ASN A 25 11.31 -16.77 -7.03
C ASN A 25 10.17 -15.78 -7.29
N GLN A 26 9.40 -15.95 -8.37
CA GLN A 26 8.24 -15.10 -8.66
C GLN A 26 7.10 -15.39 -7.68
N LYS A 27 6.86 -16.66 -7.36
CA LYS A 27 5.89 -17.06 -6.33
C LYS A 27 6.27 -16.51 -4.96
N LEU A 28 7.54 -16.61 -4.58
CA LEU A 28 8.05 -16.04 -3.33
C LEU A 28 7.90 -14.52 -3.30
N THR A 29 8.22 -13.82 -4.39
CA THR A 29 8.06 -12.37 -4.48
C THR A 29 6.60 -11.97 -4.29
N LEU A 30 5.68 -12.61 -4.99
CA LEU A 30 4.24 -12.38 -4.82
C LEU A 30 3.78 -12.65 -3.39
N PHE A 31 4.21 -13.77 -2.81
CA PHE A 31 3.88 -14.10 -1.43
C PHE A 31 4.35 -13.01 -0.46
N CYS A 32 5.59 -12.52 -0.61
CA CYS A 32 6.12 -11.42 0.19
C CYS A 32 5.33 -10.12 -0.01
N LEU A 33 4.95 -9.77 -1.25
CA LEU A 33 4.13 -8.59 -1.51
C LEU A 33 2.76 -8.70 -0.84
N CYS A 34 2.09 -9.85 -0.95
CA CYS A 34 0.81 -10.09 -0.30
C CYS A 34 0.95 -10.01 1.22
N LEU A 35 2.01 -10.59 1.78
CA LEU A 35 2.27 -10.55 3.23
C LEU A 35 2.45 -9.12 3.73
N VAL A 36 3.27 -8.31 3.05
CA VAL A 36 3.50 -6.90 3.41
C VAL A 36 2.19 -6.10 3.35
N ASN A 37 1.43 -6.24 2.26
CA ASN A 37 0.16 -5.53 2.12
C ASN A 37 -0.84 -5.98 3.19
N PHE A 38 -0.96 -7.29 3.43
CA PHE A 38 -1.84 -7.85 4.46
C PHE A 38 -1.49 -7.32 5.85
N THR A 39 -0.23 -7.38 6.26
CA THR A 39 0.21 -6.85 7.57
C THR A 39 -0.06 -5.35 7.69
N SER A 40 0.13 -4.58 6.62
CA SER A 40 -0.13 -3.13 6.64
C SER A 40 -1.62 -2.82 6.84
N TYR A 41 -2.52 -3.53 6.16
CA TYR A 41 -3.95 -3.36 6.36
C TYR A 41 -4.44 -3.86 7.71
N LEU A 42 -3.82 -4.92 8.26
CA LEU A 42 -4.08 -5.34 9.63
C LEU A 42 -3.76 -4.22 10.62
N SER A 43 -2.57 -3.62 10.54
CA SER A 43 -2.20 -2.49 11.39
C SER A 43 -3.20 -1.34 11.27
N TYR A 44 -3.57 -0.95 10.04
CA TYR A 44 -4.56 0.11 9.81
C TYR A 44 -5.94 -0.20 10.42
N SER A 45 -6.38 -1.47 10.34
CA SER A 45 -7.67 -1.91 10.88
C SER A 45 -7.76 -1.80 12.41
N VAL A 46 -6.67 -2.10 13.13
CA VAL A 46 -6.63 -2.02 14.60
C VAL A 46 -6.86 -0.59 15.10
N ILE A 47 -6.50 0.44 14.35
CA ILE A 47 -6.62 1.82 14.82
C ILE A 47 -8.09 2.24 14.99
N ALA A 48 -9.00 1.79 14.14
CA ALA A 48 -10.40 2.21 14.15
C ALA A 48 -11.12 1.98 15.50
N PRO A 49 -11.03 0.80 16.15
CA PRO A 49 -11.65 0.58 17.46
C PRO A 49 -10.87 1.18 18.65
N PHE A 50 -9.53 1.20 18.59
CA PHE A 50 -8.71 1.55 19.76
C PHE A 50 -8.37 3.04 19.86
N TYR A 51 -8.07 3.69 18.74
CA TYR A 51 -7.61 5.09 18.75
C TYR A 51 -8.66 6.09 19.25
N PRO A 52 -9.95 6.04 18.81
CA PRO A 52 -10.96 6.98 19.31
C PRO A 52 -11.15 6.89 20.83
N GLN A 53 -11.06 5.68 21.39
CA GLN A 53 -11.21 5.47 22.84
C GLN A 53 -10.04 6.10 23.61
N GLU A 54 -8.80 5.89 23.16
CA GLU A 54 -7.63 6.47 23.80
C GLU A 54 -7.57 7.99 23.62
N ALA A 55 -7.93 8.49 22.44
CA ALA A 55 -8.03 9.92 22.17
C ALA A 55 -9.06 10.59 23.09
N ALA A 56 -10.24 9.99 23.28
CA ALA A 56 -11.26 10.48 24.20
C ALA A 56 -10.77 10.49 25.66
N ARG A 57 -10.07 9.43 26.09
CA ARG A 57 -9.45 9.35 27.42
C ARG A 57 -8.42 10.45 27.68
N LYS A 58 -7.66 10.86 26.65
CA LYS A 58 -6.73 11.99 26.70
C LYS A 58 -7.42 13.36 26.55
N GLY A 59 -8.75 13.41 26.48
CA GLY A 59 -9.53 14.66 26.37
C GLY A 59 -9.62 15.23 24.96
N MET A 60 -9.27 14.46 23.92
CA MET A 60 -9.44 14.89 22.53
C MET A 60 -10.92 14.87 22.13
N ARG A 61 -11.37 15.93 21.48
CA ARG A 61 -12.72 16.01 20.91
C ARG A 61 -12.88 14.98 19.78
N GLU A 62 -14.00 14.27 19.73
CA GLU A 62 -14.29 13.23 18.72
C GLU A 62 -14.17 13.72 17.27
N ALA A 63 -14.58 14.97 16.99
CA ALA A 63 -14.40 15.55 15.66
C ALA A 63 -12.91 15.59 15.23
N VAL A 64 -11.99 15.83 16.17
CA VAL A 64 -10.55 15.89 15.89
C VAL A 64 -9.97 14.50 15.61
N SER A 65 -10.41 13.47 16.34
CA SER A 65 -9.98 12.09 16.05
C SER A 65 -10.46 11.65 14.66
N GLY A 66 -11.66 12.05 14.24
CA GLY A 66 -12.15 11.89 12.87
C GLY A 66 -11.22 12.54 11.82
N PHE A 67 -10.78 13.77 12.05
CA PHE A 67 -9.82 14.45 11.17
C PHE A 67 -8.47 13.74 11.07
N VAL A 68 -8.01 13.09 12.14
CA VAL A 68 -6.77 12.28 12.12
C VAL A 68 -6.91 11.07 11.18
N PHE A 69 -8.10 10.46 11.08
CA PHE A 69 -8.34 9.45 10.03
C PHE A 69 -8.41 10.07 8.64
N SER A 70 -9.05 11.24 8.50
CA SER A 70 -9.19 11.91 7.20
C SER A 70 -7.85 12.36 6.60
N VAL A 71 -6.91 12.84 7.42
CA VAL A 71 -5.60 13.31 6.92
C VAL A 71 -4.78 12.19 6.30
N TYR A 72 -4.91 10.96 6.81
CA TYR A 72 -4.25 9.78 6.26
C TYR A 72 -4.74 9.54 4.82
N ALA A 73 -6.07 9.49 4.63
CA ALA A 73 -6.67 9.29 3.31
C ALA A 73 -6.33 10.43 2.34
N LEU A 74 -6.37 11.68 2.81
CA LEU A 74 -6.01 12.85 2.01
C LEU A 74 -4.54 12.79 1.55
N THR A 75 -3.63 12.48 2.47
CA THR A 75 -2.19 12.37 2.16
C THR A 75 -1.95 11.23 1.18
N MET A 76 -2.55 10.06 1.40
CA MET A 76 -2.43 8.93 0.49
C MET A 76 -2.95 9.27 -0.91
N MET A 77 -4.08 9.96 -1.02
CA MET A 77 -4.65 10.42 -2.29
C MET A 77 -3.71 11.37 -3.05
N ILE A 78 -3.07 12.32 -2.35
CA ILE A 78 -2.15 13.29 -2.96
C ILE A 78 -0.84 12.63 -3.39
N PHE A 79 -0.28 11.76 -2.55
CA PHE A 79 1.05 11.19 -2.78
C PHE A 79 1.07 9.94 -3.65
N SER A 80 -0.03 9.18 -3.75
CA SER A 80 -0.13 8.03 -4.66
C SER A 80 0.23 8.37 -6.12
N PRO A 81 -0.31 9.41 -6.77
CA PRO A 81 0.09 9.76 -8.14
C PRO A 81 1.53 10.27 -8.24
N ILE A 82 2.05 10.91 -7.18
CA ILE A 82 3.45 11.38 -7.11
C ILE A 82 4.39 10.18 -7.14
N PHE A 83 4.16 9.18 -6.27
CA PHE A 83 4.94 7.95 -6.27
C PHE A 83 4.76 7.15 -7.57
N GLY A 84 3.58 7.20 -8.20
CA GLY A 84 3.35 6.60 -9.51
C GLY A 84 4.30 7.13 -10.59
N LYS A 85 4.59 8.43 -10.58
CA LYS A 85 5.59 9.05 -11.47
C LYS A 85 7.03 8.79 -11.02
N LEU A 86 7.25 8.60 -9.72
CA LEU A 86 8.58 8.43 -9.14
C LEU A 86 9.13 7.01 -9.31
N VAL A 87 8.26 6.00 -9.33
CA VAL A 87 8.60 4.57 -9.53
C VAL A 87 9.50 4.31 -10.76
N PRO A 88 9.18 4.80 -11.96
CA PRO A 88 10.03 4.58 -13.13
C PRO A 88 11.39 5.29 -13.04
N ILE A 89 11.52 6.33 -12.19
CA ILE A 89 12.74 7.14 -12.08
C ILE A 89 13.71 6.58 -11.03
N LEU A 90 13.23 6.35 -9.81
CA LEU A 90 14.06 5.88 -8.68
C LEU A 90 14.16 4.35 -8.60
N GLY A 91 13.29 3.64 -9.32
CA GLY A 91 13.21 2.19 -9.32
C GLY A 91 12.29 1.62 -8.24
N THR A 92 11.54 0.60 -8.62
CA THR A 92 10.46 0.04 -7.82
C THR A 92 10.92 -0.60 -6.51
N ARG A 93 12.09 -1.26 -6.52
CA ARG A 93 12.63 -1.94 -5.32
C ARG A 93 13.00 -0.93 -4.24
N PHE A 94 13.65 0.17 -4.61
CA PHE A 94 14.08 1.19 -3.67
C PHE A 94 12.88 1.86 -2.98
N ILE A 95 11.87 2.27 -3.76
CA ILE A 95 10.65 2.88 -3.21
C ILE A 95 9.90 1.89 -2.31
N PHE A 96 9.81 0.62 -2.71
CA PHE A 96 9.13 -0.41 -1.92
C PHE A 96 9.75 -0.58 -0.53
N PHE A 97 11.07 -0.79 -0.44
CA PHE A 97 11.75 -0.99 0.84
C PHE A 97 11.72 0.26 1.72
N ASN A 98 11.94 1.44 1.15
CA ASN A 98 11.83 2.70 1.90
C ASN A 98 10.39 2.90 2.40
N GLY A 99 9.38 2.68 1.56
CA GLY A 99 7.97 2.82 1.94
C GLY A 99 7.59 1.94 3.12
N ILE A 100 8.00 0.67 3.13
CA ILE A 100 7.78 -0.24 4.26
C ILE A 100 8.51 0.25 5.51
N PHE A 101 9.76 0.68 5.38
CA PHE A 101 10.54 1.18 6.51
C PHE A 101 9.86 2.40 7.15
N PHE A 102 9.43 3.38 6.35
CA PHE A 102 8.72 4.56 6.84
C PHE A 102 7.35 4.23 7.44
N ALA A 103 6.58 3.35 6.81
CA ALA A 103 5.27 2.93 7.33
C ALA A 103 5.41 2.14 8.64
N GLY A 104 6.38 1.23 8.72
CA GLY A 104 6.68 0.44 9.92
C GLY A 104 7.18 1.31 11.07
N ALA A 105 8.13 2.22 10.82
CA ALA A 105 8.60 3.17 11.81
C ALA A 105 7.47 4.05 12.33
N SER A 106 6.62 4.56 11.44
CA SER A 106 5.45 5.38 11.82
C SER A 106 4.47 4.59 12.70
N ASN A 107 4.21 3.32 12.39
CA ASN A 107 3.35 2.47 13.22
C ASN A 107 3.92 2.22 14.63
N ILE A 108 5.24 2.06 14.75
CA ILE A 108 5.90 1.94 16.06
C ILE A 108 5.77 3.25 16.84
N LEU A 109 6.04 4.39 16.19
CA LEU A 109 5.85 5.71 16.79
C LEU A 109 4.39 5.94 17.21
N PHE A 110 3.42 5.46 16.41
CA PHE A 110 2.00 5.54 16.75
C PHE A 110 1.68 4.77 18.02
N GLY A 111 2.26 3.57 18.21
CA GLY A 111 2.11 2.81 19.45
C GLY A 111 2.71 3.50 20.68
N LEU A 112 3.75 4.31 20.50
CA LEU A 112 4.40 5.06 21.59
C LEU A 112 3.68 6.37 21.94
N LEU A 113 2.65 6.78 21.19
CA LEU A 113 1.88 7.99 21.46
C LEU A 113 1.23 8.01 22.85
N ASP A 114 0.93 6.84 23.42
CA ASP A 114 0.31 6.74 24.75
C ASP A 114 1.18 7.39 25.86
N MET A 115 2.50 7.43 25.67
CA MET A 115 3.43 8.08 26.61
C MET A 115 3.32 9.61 26.63
N ALA A 116 2.59 10.23 25.68
CA ALA A 116 2.39 11.67 25.70
C ALA A 116 1.38 12.06 26.79
N GLU A 117 1.84 12.86 27.76
CA GLU A 117 1.00 13.33 28.88
C GLU A 117 0.04 14.45 28.48
N SER A 118 0.43 15.32 27.53
CA SER A 118 -0.37 16.47 27.10
C SER A 118 -1.25 16.13 25.89
N THR A 119 -2.54 16.48 25.97
CA THR A 119 -3.53 16.34 24.89
C THR A 119 -3.08 17.02 23.60
N LEU A 120 -2.45 18.18 23.69
CA LEU A 120 -1.98 18.95 22.53
C LEU A 120 -0.82 18.21 21.83
N THR A 121 0.15 17.75 22.61
CA THR A 121 1.29 16.96 22.10
C THR A 121 0.82 15.66 21.46
N PHE A 122 -0.10 14.94 22.11
CA PHE A 122 -0.70 13.72 21.57
C PHE A 122 -1.41 13.99 20.22
N THR A 123 -2.17 15.08 20.13
CA THR A 123 -2.88 15.47 18.90
C THR A 123 -1.91 15.76 17.77
N LEU A 124 -0.91 16.62 18.00
CA LEU A 124 0.06 17.00 16.97
C LEU A 124 0.87 15.80 16.50
N LEU A 125 1.37 14.98 17.42
CA LEU A 125 2.13 13.78 17.07
C LEU A 125 1.26 12.79 16.30
N SER A 126 -0.03 12.62 16.67
CA SER A 126 -0.95 11.76 15.92
C SER A 126 -1.12 12.22 14.47
N PHE A 127 -1.28 13.53 14.22
CA PHE A 127 -1.34 14.06 12.85
C PHE A 127 -0.03 13.83 12.08
N LEU A 128 1.12 14.13 12.69
CA LEU A 128 2.42 13.95 12.04
C LEU A 128 2.65 12.48 11.69
N VAL A 129 2.49 11.58 12.65
CA VAL A 129 2.68 10.14 12.43
C VAL A 129 1.75 9.63 11.33
N ARG A 130 0.49 10.09 11.27
CA ARG A 130 -0.43 9.71 10.19
C ARG A 130 0.01 10.17 8.81
N ILE A 131 0.54 11.38 8.70
CA ILE A 131 1.06 11.90 7.43
C ILE A 131 2.26 11.06 6.99
N PHE A 132 3.22 10.79 7.89
CA PHE A 132 4.38 9.96 7.60
C PHE A 132 4.01 8.50 7.25
N GLU A 133 3.04 7.94 7.95
CA GLU A 133 2.51 6.60 7.66
C GLU A 133 1.85 6.57 6.27
N ALA A 134 1.01 7.56 5.94
CA ALA A 134 0.36 7.67 4.63
C ALA A 134 1.37 7.85 3.48
N LEU A 135 2.48 8.56 3.73
CA LEU A 135 3.59 8.68 2.78
C LEU A 135 4.26 7.32 2.53
N GLY A 136 4.59 6.59 3.58
CA GLY A 136 5.15 5.24 3.47
C GLY A 136 4.17 4.28 2.77
N ALA A 137 2.89 4.36 3.14
CA ALA A 137 1.82 3.53 2.61
C ALA A 137 1.56 3.75 1.12
N SER A 138 1.46 5.01 0.69
CA SER A 138 1.33 5.34 -0.73
C SER A 138 2.56 4.91 -1.54
N ALA A 139 3.77 5.03 -0.99
CA ALA A 139 5.00 4.59 -1.63
C ALA A 139 5.05 3.07 -1.83
N PHE A 140 4.90 2.26 -0.77
CA PHE A 140 5.02 0.81 -0.89
C PHE A 140 3.85 0.19 -1.66
N SER A 141 2.63 0.72 -1.54
CA SER A 141 1.46 0.19 -2.26
C SER A 141 1.61 0.41 -3.77
N THR A 142 1.98 1.63 -4.18
CA THR A 142 2.25 1.95 -5.59
C THR A 142 3.40 1.11 -6.15
N ALA A 143 4.48 0.97 -5.39
CA ALA A 143 5.60 0.12 -5.77
C ALA A 143 5.21 -1.36 -5.84
N SER A 144 4.34 -1.86 -4.95
CA SER A 144 3.83 -3.24 -4.98
C SER A 144 3.14 -3.53 -6.31
N TYR A 145 2.22 -2.67 -6.73
CA TYR A 145 1.52 -2.81 -8.01
C TYR A 145 2.49 -2.79 -9.18
N ALA A 146 3.46 -1.86 -9.18
CA ALA A 146 4.47 -1.80 -10.21
C ALA A 146 5.39 -3.04 -10.23
N ILE A 147 5.74 -3.64 -9.08
CA ILE A 147 6.50 -4.90 -9.04
C ILE A 147 5.70 -6.01 -9.71
N VAL A 148 4.41 -6.14 -9.39
CA VAL A 148 3.52 -7.15 -9.99
C VAL A 148 3.44 -6.97 -11.50
N LEU A 149 3.24 -5.74 -11.99
CA LEU A 149 3.19 -5.44 -13.42
C LEU A 149 4.50 -5.79 -14.14
N ASN A 150 5.64 -5.49 -13.52
CA ASN A 150 6.96 -5.86 -14.06
C ASN A 150 7.23 -7.37 -13.99
N LEU A 151 6.62 -8.10 -13.04
CA LEU A 151 6.75 -9.55 -12.91
C LEU A 151 5.93 -10.31 -13.97
N TYR A 152 4.86 -9.69 -14.48
CA TYR A 152 3.91 -10.25 -15.44
C TYR A 152 3.70 -9.40 -16.71
N PRO A 153 4.78 -9.06 -17.46
CA PRO A 153 4.69 -8.14 -18.60
C PRO A 153 3.91 -8.71 -19.80
N GLN A 154 3.74 -10.04 -19.89
CA GLN A 154 3.02 -10.68 -21.00
C GLN A 154 1.50 -10.78 -20.78
N HIS A 155 1.00 -10.39 -19.60
CA HIS A 155 -0.41 -10.52 -19.22
C HIS A 155 -1.07 -9.16 -18.94
N ILE A 156 -0.34 -8.06 -19.23
CA ILE A 156 -0.90 -6.71 -19.23
C ILE A 156 -1.56 -6.47 -20.60
N SER A 157 -2.86 -6.75 -20.68
CA SER A 157 -3.70 -6.30 -21.81
C SER A 157 -3.67 -4.78 -21.86
N THR A 158 -2.74 -4.24 -22.64
CA THR A 158 -2.70 -2.81 -22.95
C THR A 158 -3.76 -2.59 -24.01
N VAL A 159 -4.82 -1.88 -23.65
CA VAL A 159 -5.84 -1.40 -24.59
C VAL A 159 -5.26 -0.37 -25.55
#